data_AF-A0ABD1Q415-F1
#
_entry.id   AF-A0ABD1Q415-F1
#
_cell.length_a   1.000
_cell.length_b   1.000
_cell.length_c   1.000
_cell.angle_alpha   90.00
_cell.angle_beta   90.00
_cell.angle_gamma   90.00
#
_symmetry.space_group_name_H-M   'P 1'
#
loop_
_entity.id
_entity.type
_entity.pdbx_description
1 polymer ?
#
loop_
_entity_poly.entity_id
_entity_poly.type
_entity_poly.pdbx_seq_one_letter_code
_entity_poly.pdbx_strand_id
1 'polypeptide(L)'
;MGDTMGELGLAFVKLTKFENEQAILNTQRLRAADMKNVATAAVKVSRLYRELNAQTVKHLDTLHEHMGLMLAVHHAFSDRTSALLTVQTLISELSSLHSKAEKLETASSKIFGGDKSRIHKLEELKEAIRVTEDAKSCAIREYERIKFPSKKGRREDSQGNPAAVDCSSNHLSLSRDLIVGP
;
A
#
# COMPACT_ATOMS: atom_id res chain seq x y z
N MET A 1 11.56 -11.91 30.86
CA MET A 1 11.78 -10.88 31.91
C MET A 1 10.60 -10.76 32.87
N GLY A 2 9.36 -10.56 32.40
CA GLY A 2 8.17 -10.50 33.28
C GLY A 2 8.02 -11.75 34.18
N ASP A 3 8.10 -12.95 33.60
CA ASP A 3 7.96 -14.20 34.36
C ASP A 3 9.13 -14.43 35.31
N THR A 4 10.37 -14.21 34.84
CA THR A 4 11.59 -14.30 35.64
C THR A 4 11.54 -13.40 36.88
N MET A 5 11.09 -12.14 36.75
CA MET A 5 10.95 -11.22 37.88
C MET A 5 9.80 -11.61 38.82
N GLY A 6 8.76 -12.25 38.28
CA GLY A 6 7.66 -12.81 39.08
C GLY A 6 8.14 -13.98 39.94
N GLU A 7 8.89 -14.91 39.36
CA GLU A 7 9.51 -16.05 40.05
C GLU A 7 10.52 -15.59 41.09
N LEU A 8 11.37 -14.62 40.75
CA LEU A 8 12.31 -14.00 41.68
C LEU A 8 11.58 -13.36 42.88
N GLY A 9 10.49 -12.62 42.62
CA GLY A 9 9.66 -12.05 43.67
C GLY A 9 9.08 -13.12 44.60
N LEU A 10 8.58 -14.23 44.05
CA LEU A 10 8.06 -15.35 44.83
C LEU A 10 9.17 -16.04 45.65
N ALA A 11 10.38 -16.17 45.11
CA ALA A 11 11.53 -16.70 45.83
C ALA A 11 11.88 -15.83 47.04
N PHE A 12 11.91 -14.50 46.89
CA PHE A 12 12.13 -13.58 48.01
C PHE A 12 11.00 -13.63 49.04
N VAL A 13 9.73 -13.80 48.64
CA VAL A 13 8.63 -14.01 49.61
C VAL A 13 8.88 -15.25 50.47
N LYS A 14 9.28 -16.37 49.86
CA LYS A 14 9.60 -17.61 50.59
C LYS A 14 10.79 -17.41 51.53
N LEU A 15 11.84 -16.74 51.06
CA LEU A 15 13.04 -16.45 51.83
C LEU A 15 12.76 -15.52 53.02
N THR A 16 11.98 -14.46 52.81
CA THR A 16 11.52 -13.56 53.90
C THR A 16 10.71 -14.33 54.95
N LYS A 17 9.83 -15.25 54.54
CA LYS A 17 9.05 -16.06 55.49
C LYS A 17 9.98 -16.94 56.33
N PHE A 18 10.88 -17.66 55.67
CA PHE A 18 11.87 -18.51 56.34
C PHE A 18 12.76 -17.72 57.33
N GLU A 19 13.30 -16.57 56.92
CA GLU A 19 14.18 -15.76 57.78
C GLU A 19 13.42 -15.15 58.97
N ASN A 20 12.14 -14.76 58.80
CA ASN A 20 11.32 -14.29 59.92
C ASN A 20 10.98 -15.40 60.93
N GLU A 21 10.69 -16.62 60.47
CA GLU A 21 10.38 -17.76 61.33
C GLU A 21 11.59 -18.19 62.18
N GLN A 22 12.81 -17.96 61.71
CA GLN A 22 14.07 -18.33 62.38
C GLN A 22 14.82 -17.15 63.02
N ALA A 23 14.23 -15.95 63.03
CA ALA A 23 14.90 -14.74 63.48
C ALA A 23 15.10 -14.68 65.01
N ILE A 24 16.34 -14.85 65.46
CA ILE A 24 16.76 -14.66 66.86
C ILE A 24 17.30 -13.23 67.06
N LEU A 25 17.98 -12.68 66.06
CA LEU A 25 18.63 -11.37 66.11
C LEU A 25 17.83 -10.28 65.38
N ASN A 26 17.95 -9.03 65.86
CA ASN A 26 17.31 -7.87 65.21
C ASN A 26 17.84 -7.59 63.80
N THR A 27 19.11 -7.93 63.52
CA THR A 27 19.71 -7.80 62.19
C THR A 27 19.03 -8.69 61.16
N GLN A 28 18.60 -9.91 61.53
CA GLN A 28 17.86 -10.81 60.66
C GLN A 28 16.48 -10.25 60.31
N ARG A 29 15.78 -9.67 61.29
CA ARG A 29 14.47 -9.02 61.07
C ARG A 29 14.58 -7.83 60.12
N LEU A 30 15.65 -7.03 60.24
CA LEU A 30 15.91 -5.92 59.32
C LEU A 30 16.13 -6.42 57.88
N ARG A 31 16.98 -7.43 57.68
CA ARG A 31 17.21 -8.04 56.36
C ARG A 31 15.94 -8.66 55.78
N ALA A 32 15.12 -9.31 56.60
CA ALA A 32 13.85 -9.87 56.15
C ALA A 32 12.88 -8.79 55.64
N ALA A 33 12.88 -7.61 56.27
CA ALA A 33 12.12 -6.45 55.80
C ALA A 33 12.66 -5.91 54.45
N ASP A 34 13.98 -5.82 54.28
CA ASP A 34 14.59 -5.42 53.01
C ASP A 34 14.26 -6.42 51.89
N MET A 35 14.35 -7.72 52.17
CA MET A 35 13.96 -8.77 51.20
C MET A 35 12.48 -8.69 50.83
N LYS A 36 11.59 -8.33 51.77
CA LYS A 36 10.17 -8.10 51.47
C LYS A 36 9.98 -6.94 50.50
N ASN A 37 10.76 -5.87 50.66
CA ASN A 37 10.74 -4.72 49.76
C ASN A 37 11.21 -5.13 48.35
N VAL A 38 12.30 -5.90 48.25
CA VAL A 38 12.81 -6.47 46.99
C VAL A 38 11.77 -7.38 46.34
N ALA A 39 11.13 -8.27 47.11
CA ALA A 39 10.06 -9.15 46.62
C ALA A 39 8.91 -8.33 45.99
N THR A 40 8.48 -7.28 46.70
CA THR A 40 7.39 -6.41 46.25
C THR A 40 7.79 -5.65 44.97
N ALA A 41 9.02 -5.13 44.93
CA ALA A 41 9.55 -4.45 43.75
C ALA A 41 9.62 -5.41 42.53
N ALA A 42 10.12 -6.63 42.73
CA ALA A 42 10.22 -7.65 41.68
C ALA A 42 8.84 -8.03 41.11
N VAL A 43 7.82 -8.23 41.96
CA VAL A 43 6.45 -8.49 41.50
C VAL A 43 5.85 -7.28 40.76
N LYS A 44 6.11 -6.05 41.22
CA LYS A 44 5.67 -4.84 40.51
C LYS A 44 6.31 -4.75 39.12
N VAL A 45 7.61 -4.98 39.02
CA VAL A 45 8.36 -5.00 37.75
C VAL A 45 7.82 -6.08 36.83
N SER A 46 7.53 -7.28 37.35
CA SER A 46 6.91 -8.38 36.58
C SER A 46 5.60 -7.94 35.91
N ARG A 47 4.71 -7.27 36.66
CA ARG A 47 3.43 -6.76 36.13
C ARG A 47 3.63 -5.67 35.08
N LEU A 48 4.53 -4.72 35.33
CA LEU A 48 4.84 -3.65 34.38
C LEU A 48 5.42 -4.21 33.07
N TYR A 49 6.29 -5.22 33.13
CA TYR A 49 6.80 -5.88 31.94
C TYR A 49 5.71 -6.57 31.12
N ARG A 50 4.76 -7.25 31.79
CA ARG A 50 3.64 -7.90 31.10
C ARG A 50 2.71 -6.90 30.43
N GLU A 51 2.38 -5.81 31.11
CA GLU A 51 1.57 -4.72 30.57
C GLU A 51 2.28 -4.04 29.39
N LEU A 52 3.55 -3.69 29.55
CA LEU A 52 4.34 -3.10 28.49
C LEU A 52 4.38 -4.01 27.26
N ASN A 53 4.63 -5.31 27.46
CA ASN A 53 4.64 -6.27 26.35
C ASN A 53 3.28 -6.37 25.65
N ALA A 54 2.18 -6.35 26.41
CA ALA A 54 0.83 -6.34 25.84
C ALA A 54 0.57 -5.07 25.00
N GLN A 55 1.05 -3.91 25.45
CA GLN A 55 0.96 -2.66 24.68
C GLN A 55 1.84 -2.69 23.44
N THR A 56 3.08 -3.19 23.54
CA THR A 56 3.99 -3.33 22.40
C THR A 56 3.38 -4.22 21.32
N VAL A 57 2.80 -5.37 21.68
CA VAL A 57 2.14 -6.26 20.70
C VAL A 57 1.00 -5.53 19.99
N LYS A 58 0.12 -4.82 20.71
CA LYS A 58 -0.97 -4.04 20.10
C LYS A 58 -0.47 -2.97 19.12
N HIS A 59 0.63 -2.30 19.45
CA HIS A 59 1.22 -1.30 18.55
C HIS A 59 1.85 -1.94 17.31
N LEU A 60 2.46 -3.12 17.45
CA LEU A 60 2.97 -3.89 16.31
C LEU A 60 1.84 -4.35 15.40
N ASP A 61 0.71 -4.82 15.95
CA ASP A 61 -0.46 -5.19 15.16
C ASP A 61 -0.98 -3.99 14.34
N THR A 62 -1.10 -2.82 14.98
CA THR A 62 -1.51 -1.58 14.30
C THR A 62 -0.54 -1.19 13.18
N LEU A 63 0.77 -1.32 13.43
CA LEU A 63 1.79 -1.04 12.42
C LEU A 63 1.67 -2.02 11.24
N HIS A 64 1.42 -3.30 11.50
CA HIS A 64 1.25 -4.32 10.49
C HIS A 64 0.05 -4.02 9.58
N GLU A 65 -1.10 -3.65 10.17
CA GLU A 65 -2.28 -3.23 9.40
C GLU A 65 -2.01 -1.99 8.55
N HIS A 66 -1.31 -1.00 9.11
CA HIS A 66 -0.95 0.21 8.36
C HIS A 66 -0.03 -0.09 7.18
N MET A 67 0.98 -0.95 7.37
CA MET A 67 1.87 -1.38 6.30
C MET A 67 1.11 -2.17 5.24
N GLY A 68 0.18 -3.05 5.62
CA GLY A 68 -0.68 -3.78 4.69
C GLY A 68 -1.52 -2.85 3.82
N LEU A 69 -2.13 -1.82 4.43
CA LEU A 69 -2.88 -0.79 3.69
C LEU A 69 -1.98 0.00 2.74
N MET A 70 -0.81 0.44 3.21
CA MET A 70 0.16 1.18 2.38
C MET A 70 0.62 0.37 1.16
N LEU A 71 0.84 -0.95 1.32
CA LEU A 71 1.17 -1.85 0.22
C LEU A 71 0.02 -1.98 -0.77
N ALA A 72 -1.21 -2.17 -0.30
CA ALA A 72 -2.39 -2.25 -1.16
C ALA A 72 -2.60 -0.95 -1.97
N VAL A 73 -2.42 0.20 -1.32
CA VAL A 73 -2.45 1.51 -1.98
C VAL A 73 -1.35 1.60 -3.04
N HIS A 74 -0.11 1.24 -2.70
CA HIS A 74 1.01 1.28 -3.65
C HIS A 74 0.75 0.42 -4.89
N HIS A 75 0.23 -0.81 -4.73
CA HIS A 75 -0.16 -1.66 -5.85
C HIS A 75 -1.24 -1.02 -6.72
N ALA A 76 -2.31 -0.48 -6.12
CA ALA A 76 -3.37 0.21 -6.86
C ALA A 76 -2.86 1.43 -7.64
N PHE A 77 -1.92 2.19 -7.07
CA PHE A 77 -1.25 3.30 -7.76
C PHE A 77 -0.35 2.82 -8.91
N SER A 78 0.37 1.72 -8.72
CA SER A 78 1.20 1.11 -9.75
C SER A 78 0.36 0.62 -10.92
N ASP A 79 -0.73 -0.10 -10.66
CA ASP A 79 -1.67 -0.59 -11.68
C ASP A 79 -2.28 0.57 -12.47
N ARG A 80 -2.74 1.62 -11.78
CA ARG A 80 -3.28 2.83 -12.40
C ARG A 80 -2.26 3.51 -13.31
N THR A 81 -1.00 3.61 -12.87
CA THR A 81 0.08 4.24 -13.63
C THR A 81 0.45 3.41 -14.85
N SER A 82 0.52 2.09 -14.72
CA SER A 82 0.77 1.16 -15.82
C SER A 82 -0.33 1.26 -16.89
N ALA A 83 -1.60 1.22 -16.49
CA ALA A 83 -2.73 1.36 -17.41
C ALA A 83 -2.75 2.72 -18.12
N LEU A 84 -2.43 3.80 -17.41
CA LEU A 84 -2.31 5.14 -18.01
C LEU A 84 -1.19 5.19 -19.06
N LEU A 85 -0.04 4.59 -18.76
CA LEU A 85 1.09 4.52 -19.69
C LEU A 85 0.67 3.79 -20.97
N THR A 86 -0.05 2.66 -20.87
CA THR A 86 -0.58 1.95 -22.04
C THR A 86 -1.49 2.83 -22.89
N VAL A 87 -2.39 3.61 -22.27
CA VAL A 87 -3.26 4.56 -22.99
C VAL A 87 -2.42 5.61 -23.72
N GLN A 88 -1.42 6.19 -23.07
CA GLN A 88 -0.54 7.20 -23.65
C GLN A 88 0.31 6.67 -24.82
N THR A 89 0.81 5.44 -24.69
CA THR A 89 1.54 4.75 -25.75
C THR A 89 0.66 4.57 -26.99
N LEU A 90 -0.56 4.04 -26.82
CA LEU A 90 -1.49 3.83 -27.93
C LEU A 90 -1.92 5.14 -28.59
N ILE A 91 -2.14 6.22 -27.84
CA ILE A 91 -2.42 7.55 -28.41
C ILE A 91 -1.27 8.03 -29.30
N SER A 92 -0.03 7.84 -28.83
CA SER A 92 1.17 8.26 -29.55
C SER A 92 1.41 7.43 -30.81
N GLU A 93 1.21 6.11 -30.73
CA GLU A 93 1.26 5.20 -31.88
C GLU A 93 0.21 5.56 -32.93
N LEU A 94 -1.02 5.85 -32.50
CA LEU A 94 -2.13 6.23 -33.37
C LEU A 94 -1.86 7.54 -34.10
N SER A 95 -1.34 8.56 -33.39
CA SER A 95 -0.88 9.81 -34.01
C SER A 95 0.21 9.58 -35.07
N SER A 96 1.18 8.70 -34.77
CA SER A 96 2.23 8.32 -35.73
C SER A 96 1.65 7.64 -36.98
N LEU A 97 0.69 6.74 -36.80
CA LEU A 97 0.02 6.05 -37.90
C LEU A 97 -0.79 7.01 -38.77
N HIS A 98 -1.56 7.93 -38.18
CA HIS A 98 -2.27 8.98 -38.92
C HIS A 98 -1.31 9.84 -39.73
N SER A 99 -0.20 10.30 -39.14
CA SER A 99 0.80 11.10 -39.85
C SER A 99 1.41 10.34 -41.04
N LYS A 100 1.67 9.03 -40.90
CA LYS A 100 2.17 8.19 -41.99
C LYS A 100 1.12 8.02 -43.10
N ALA A 101 -0.14 7.80 -42.74
CA ALA A 101 -1.23 7.66 -43.69
C ALA A 101 -1.44 8.95 -44.50
N GLU A 102 -1.48 10.12 -43.84
CA GLU A 102 -1.61 11.43 -44.47
C GLU A 102 -0.46 11.73 -45.45
N LYS A 103 0.79 11.44 -45.05
CA LYS A 103 1.96 11.58 -45.92
C LYS A 103 1.88 10.69 -47.16
N LEU A 104 1.40 9.45 -47.01
CA LEU A 104 1.27 8.51 -48.12
C LEU A 104 0.15 8.94 -49.09
N GLU A 105 -0.97 9.40 -48.54
CA GLU A 105 -2.14 9.90 -49.28
C GLU A 105 -1.82 11.17 -50.09
N THR A 106 -1.18 12.17 -49.46
CA THR A 106 -0.72 13.40 -50.11
C THR A 106 0.32 13.15 -51.19
N ALA A 107 1.20 12.17 -50.99
CA ALA A 107 2.14 11.76 -52.02
C ALA A 107 1.44 11.00 -53.16
N SER A 108 0.32 10.31 -52.91
CA SER A 108 -0.37 9.46 -53.90
C SER A 108 -1.23 10.29 -54.85
N SER A 109 -1.88 11.32 -54.31
CA SER A 109 -2.70 12.27 -55.05
C SER A 109 -1.90 13.15 -56.04
N LYS A 110 -0.58 13.28 -55.85
CA LYS A 110 0.32 14.04 -56.74
C LYS A 110 0.74 13.30 -58.02
N ILE A 111 0.46 12.00 -58.14
CA ILE A 111 0.83 11.21 -59.31
C ILE A 111 -0.43 10.79 -60.06
N PHE A 112 -0.60 11.29 -61.29
CA PHE A 112 -1.66 10.86 -62.19
C PHE A 112 -1.42 9.38 -62.57
N GLY A 113 -2.28 8.48 -62.09
CA GLY A 113 -2.21 7.04 -62.39
C GLY A 113 -2.00 6.06 -61.23
N GLY A 114 -2.16 6.50 -59.96
CA GLY A 114 -2.42 5.64 -58.78
C GLY A 114 -1.70 4.28 -58.75
N ASP A 115 -0.48 4.25 -58.22
CA ASP A 115 0.28 3.00 -58.03
C ASP A 115 -0.50 2.01 -57.13
N LYS A 116 -0.87 0.84 -57.69
CA LYS A 116 -1.61 -0.22 -56.98
C LYS A 116 -0.93 -0.65 -55.67
N SER A 117 0.41 -0.63 -55.63
CA SER A 117 1.19 -0.95 -54.43
C SER A 117 0.98 0.08 -53.32
N ARG A 118 0.84 1.36 -53.68
CA ARG A 118 0.65 2.46 -52.73
C ARG A 118 -0.77 2.50 -52.18
N ILE A 119 -1.76 2.14 -53.01
CA ILE A 119 -3.15 1.97 -52.58
C ILE A 119 -3.23 0.84 -51.55
N HIS A 120 -2.60 -0.31 -51.81
CA HIS A 120 -2.56 -1.41 -50.84
C HIS A 120 -1.94 -1.00 -49.50
N LYS A 121 -0.78 -0.32 -49.54
CA LYS A 121 -0.11 0.20 -48.32
C LYS A 121 -0.96 1.21 -47.55
N LEU A 122 -1.76 2.02 -48.24
CA LEU A 122 -2.67 2.96 -47.58
C LEU A 122 -3.79 2.22 -46.87
N GLU A 123 -4.35 1.17 -47.48
CA GLU A 123 -5.36 0.32 -46.84
C GLU A 123 -4.79 -0.46 -45.65
N GLU A 124 -3.56 -0.97 -45.74
CA GLU A 124 -2.84 -1.57 -44.59
C GLU A 124 -2.70 -0.58 -43.43
N LEU A 125 -2.33 0.68 -43.72
CA LEU A 125 -2.23 1.72 -42.69
C LEU A 125 -3.60 2.07 -42.08
N LYS A 126 -4.67 2.12 -42.88
CA LYS A 126 -6.03 2.35 -42.38
C LYS A 126 -6.48 1.20 -41.47
N GLU A 127 -6.19 -0.04 -41.83
CA GLU A 127 -6.48 -1.20 -40.99
C GLU A 127 -5.68 -1.15 -39.68
N ALA A 128 -4.39 -0.82 -39.73
CA ALA A 128 -3.58 -0.63 -38.53
C ALA A 128 -4.15 0.48 -37.63
N ILE A 129 -4.56 1.61 -38.20
CA ILE A 129 -5.23 2.70 -37.46
C ILE A 129 -6.49 2.17 -36.77
N ARG A 130 -7.35 1.43 -37.49
CA ARG A 130 -8.59 0.86 -36.93
C ARG A 130 -8.30 -0.05 -35.74
N VAL A 131 -7.35 -0.98 -35.89
CA VAL A 131 -6.98 -1.90 -34.81
C VAL A 131 -6.38 -1.16 -33.61
N THR A 132 -5.53 -0.16 -33.82
CA THR A 132 -4.95 0.66 -32.75
C THR A 132 -6.00 1.54 -32.05
N GLU A 133 -6.98 2.06 -32.79
CA GLU A 133 -8.12 2.83 -32.24
C GLU A 133 -9.01 1.95 -31.35
N ASP A 134 -9.29 0.72 -31.78
CA ASP A 134 -10.01 -0.27 -30.99
C ASP A 134 -9.21 -0.65 -29.72
N ALA A 135 -7.89 -0.87 -29.85
CA ALA A 135 -7.01 -1.15 -28.73
C ALA A 135 -6.97 0.02 -27.73
N LYS A 136 -6.87 1.27 -28.20
CA LYS A 136 -6.93 2.49 -27.38
C LYS A 136 -8.26 2.55 -26.63
N SER A 137 -9.38 2.31 -27.32
CA SER A 137 -10.71 2.28 -26.71
C SER A 137 -10.83 1.22 -25.62
N CYS A 138 -10.22 0.05 -25.82
CA CYS A 138 -10.12 -1.00 -24.82
C CYS A 138 -9.27 -0.57 -23.60
N ALA A 139 -8.10 0.02 -23.84
CA ALA A 139 -7.19 0.48 -22.79
C ALA A 139 -7.80 1.61 -21.94
N ILE A 140 -8.54 2.55 -22.55
CA ILE A 140 -9.24 3.61 -21.83
C ILE A 140 -10.31 3.02 -20.89
N ARG A 141 -11.09 2.04 -21.36
CA ARG A 141 -12.07 1.37 -20.49
C ARG A 141 -11.40 0.67 -19.31
N GLU A 142 -10.25 0.05 -19.52
CA GLU A 142 -9.50 -0.60 -18.44
C GLU A 142 -8.96 0.41 -17.42
N TYR A 143 -8.34 1.50 -17.90
CA TYR A 143 -7.87 2.57 -17.02
C TYR A 143 -9.01 3.17 -16.18
N GLU A 144 -10.19 3.42 -16.77
CA GLU A 144 -11.33 3.94 -16.01
C GLU A 144 -11.90 2.91 -15.03
N ARG A 145 -11.84 1.59 -15.32
CA ARG A 145 -12.20 0.53 -14.36
C ARG A 145 -11.28 0.54 -13.14
N ILE A 146 -9.97 0.73 -13.33
CA ILE A 146 -8.98 0.79 -12.25
C ILE A 146 -9.13 2.08 -11.44
N LYS A 147 -9.32 3.21 -12.13
CA LYS A 147 -9.51 4.54 -11.51
C LYS A 147 -10.80 4.66 -10.70
N PHE A 148 -11.86 3.99 -11.15
CA PHE A 148 -13.14 3.93 -10.45
C PHE A 148 -13.55 2.47 -10.25
N PRO A 149 -13.09 1.82 -9.16
CA PRO A 149 -13.57 0.49 -8.83
C PRO A 149 -15.09 0.56 -8.69
N SER A 150 -15.78 -0.08 -9.63
CA SER A 150 -17.24 -0.10 -9.67
C SER A 150 -17.77 -0.55 -8.29
N LYS A 151 -18.82 0.11 -7.79
CA LYS A 151 -19.41 -0.12 -6.44
C LYS A 151 -19.82 -1.58 -6.16
N LYS A 152 -19.75 -2.47 -7.15
CA LYS A 152 -20.09 -3.90 -7.04
C LYS A 152 -19.07 -4.72 -6.24
N GLY A 153 -17.81 -4.28 -6.11
CA GLY A 153 -16.81 -4.95 -5.27
C GLY A 153 -16.79 -4.50 -3.81
N ARG A 154 -17.64 -3.53 -3.43
CA ARG A 154 -17.58 -2.84 -2.13
C ARG A 154 -18.63 -3.33 -1.12
N ARG A 155 -19.09 -4.58 -1.24
CA ARG A 155 -20.09 -5.17 -0.32
C ARG A 155 -19.56 -6.24 0.62
N GLU A 156 -18.27 -6.57 0.60
CA GLU A 156 -17.72 -7.54 1.56
C GLU A 156 -16.76 -6.93 2.60
N ASP A 157 -16.10 -5.80 2.31
CA ASP A 157 -15.13 -5.21 3.25
C ASP A 157 -15.59 -3.87 3.82
N SER A 158 -16.75 -3.85 4.48
CA SER A 158 -17.26 -2.67 5.18
C SER A 158 -16.83 -2.66 6.65
N GLN A 159 -15.54 -2.42 6.90
CA GLN A 159 -15.08 -1.81 8.16
C GLN A 159 -13.65 -1.25 8.01
N GLY A 160 -13.53 -0.02 7.48
CA GLY A 160 -12.23 0.63 7.35
C GLY A 160 -12.25 2.04 6.74
N ASN A 161 -12.39 3.05 7.62
CA ASN A 161 -11.89 4.43 7.54
C ASN A 161 -12.19 5.33 6.29
N PRO A 162 -12.94 6.44 6.44
CA PRO A 162 -13.32 7.34 5.33
C PRO A 162 -12.24 8.33 4.85
N ALA A 163 -11.00 8.25 5.33
CA ALA A 163 -9.97 9.27 5.09
C ALA A 163 -9.25 9.20 3.72
N ALA A 164 -9.42 8.13 2.93
CA ALA A 164 -8.72 7.97 1.65
C ALA A 164 -9.39 8.69 0.46
N VAL A 165 -10.53 9.36 0.66
CA VAL A 165 -11.32 9.95 -0.44
C VAL A 165 -10.73 11.28 -0.92
N ASP A 166 -9.88 11.94 -0.14
CA ASP A 166 -9.53 13.36 -0.38
C ASP A 166 -8.15 13.62 -1.01
N CYS A 167 -7.26 12.62 -1.08
CA CYS A 167 -5.93 12.82 -1.66
C CYS A 167 -5.92 12.84 -3.20
N SER A 168 -7.01 12.43 -3.86
CA SER A 168 -7.03 12.33 -5.32
C SER A 168 -7.33 13.66 -6.02
N SER A 169 -7.77 14.71 -5.33
CA SER A 169 -8.14 15.99 -5.95
C SER A 169 -6.94 16.87 -6.33
N ASN A 170 -5.80 16.76 -5.63
CA ASN A 170 -4.69 17.70 -5.83
C ASN A 170 -3.65 17.29 -6.89
N HIS A 171 -3.65 16.04 -7.37
CA HIS A 171 -2.71 15.60 -8.41
C HIS A 171 -3.34 15.52 -9.81
N LEU A 172 -4.66 15.76 -9.92
CA LEU A 172 -5.42 15.79 -11.18
C LEU A 172 -5.35 17.15 -11.90
N SER A 173 -4.80 18.19 -11.27
CA SER A 173 -4.51 19.48 -11.92
C SER A 173 -3.34 19.37 -12.91
N LEU A 174 -2.33 18.54 -12.62
CA LEU A 174 -1.16 18.41 -13.50
C LEU A 174 -1.38 17.55 -14.75
N SER A 175 -2.40 16.67 -14.77
CA SER A 175 -2.66 15.78 -15.92
C SER A 175 -3.70 16.33 -16.90
N ARG A 176 -4.45 17.38 -16.54
CA ARG A 176 -5.38 18.03 -17.47
C ARG A 176 -4.65 18.86 -18.54
N ASP A 177 -3.49 19.40 -18.21
CA ASP A 177 -2.69 20.23 -19.12
C ASP A 177 -1.97 19.42 -20.22
N LEU A 178 -1.97 18.08 -20.14
CA LEU A 178 -1.42 17.20 -21.18
C LEU A 178 -2.49 16.62 -22.13
N ILE A 179 -3.77 16.75 -21.79
CA ILE A 179 -4.91 16.23 -22.58
C ILE A 179 -5.53 17.34 -23.44
N VAL A 180 -5.26 18.61 -23.12
CA VAL A 180 -5.69 19.76 -23.92
C VAL A 180 -4.44 20.57 -24.28
N GLY A 181 -3.73 20.14 -25.33
CA GLY A 181 -2.84 21.03 -26.07
C GLY A 181 -3.67 22.04 -26.90
N PRO A 182 -3.08 23.19 -27.29
CA PRO A 182 -3.75 24.22 -28.08
C PRO A 182 -4.27 23.71 -29.42
#